data_AF-A0AAU9LVJ3-F1
#
_entry.id   AF-A0AAU9LVJ3-F1
#
_cell.length_a   1.000
_cell.length_b   1.000
_cell.length_c   1.000
_cell.angle_alpha   90.00
_cell.angle_beta   90.00
_cell.angle_gamma   90.00
#
_symmetry.space_group_name_H-M   'P 1'
#
loop_
_entity.id
_entity.type
_entity.pdbx_description
1 polymer ?
#
loop_
_entity_poly.entity_id
_entity_poly.type
_entity_poly.pdbx_seq_one_letter_code
_entity_poly.pdbx_strand_id
1 'polypeptide(L)'
;MFSPDMDLIKALRICRSDVHHFKNMRVANFIVKKPMVIGHECAGIIKEIGHNVKSLAVCDRVALEPGISCQSCNPCNNGSYNLCKKMKFFGSPPTNNAFANQIKTLLEFPVN
;
A
#
# COMPACT_ATOMS: atom_id res chain seq x y z
N MET A 1 5.22 2.02 17.48
CA MET A 1 4.64 2.32 16.16
C MET A 1 5.74 2.10 15.13
N PHE A 2 5.99 0.83 14.78
CA PHE A 2 7.06 0.47 13.86
C PHE A 2 6.54 -0.63 12.94
N SER A 3 6.30 -0.22 11.70
CA SER A 3 5.92 -1.01 10.55
C SER A 3 7.00 -2.04 10.17
N PRO A 4 6.64 -3.17 9.57
CA PRO A 4 7.59 -3.96 8.77
C PRO A 4 7.97 -3.24 7.48
N ASP A 5 9.25 -3.24 7.15
CA ASP A 5 9.77 -2.57 5.96
C ASP A 5 9.80 -3.56 4.78
N MET A 6 8.88 -3.36 3.81
CA MET A 6 8.88 -4.05 2.51
C MET A 6 9.91 -3.42 1.59
N ASP A 7 11.16 -3.74 1.83
CA ASP A 7 12.23 -2.88 1.39
C ASP A 7 12.83 -3.24 0.03
N LEU A 8 12.41 -4.32 -0.62
CA LEU A 8 12.89 -4.63 -1.97
C LEU A 8 11.76 -5.04 -2.90
N ILE A 9 11.33 -4.10 -3.73
CA ILE A 9 10.38 -4.37 -4.81
C ILE A 9 11.09 -5.24 -5.86
N LYS A 10 10.48 -6.40 -6.18
CA LYS A 10 10.98 -7.32 -7.21
C LYS A 10 10.14 -7.27 -8.47
N ALA A 11 8.86 -6.96 -8.33
CA ALA A 11 7.94 -6.81 -9.43
C ALA A 11 6.92 -5.73 -9.12
N LEU A 12 6.55 -4.97 -10.16
CA LEU A 12 5.46 -4.03 -10.15
C LEU A 12 4.70 -4.17 -11.46
N ARG A 13 3.39 -4.24 -11.38
CA ARG A 13 2.51 -4.17 -12.55
C ARG A 13 1.91 -2.77 -12.67
N ILE A 14 1.83 -2.29 -13.91
CA ILE A 14 1.14 -1.04 -14.25
C ILE A 14 -0.33 -1.36 -14.49
N CYS A 15 -1.21 -0.70 -13.75
CA CYS A 15 -2.65 -0.80 -13.93
C CYS A 15 -3.19 0.37 -14.78
N ARG A 16 -4.41 0.22 -15.28
CA ARG A 16 -5.10 1.26 -16.05
C ARG A 16 -5.26 2.57 -15.27
N SER A 17 -5.44 2.50 -13.95
CA SER A 17 -5.52 3.67 -13.07
C SER A 17 -4.18 4.43 -13.03
N ASP A 18 -3.05 3.74 -13.04
CA ASP A 18 -1.73 4.39 -13.11
C ASP A 18 -1.57 5.17 -14.42
N VAL A 19 -1.97 4.57 -15.54
CA VAL A 19 -1.97 5.24 -16.86
C VAL A 19 -2.88 6.47 -16.85
N HIS A 20 -4.04 6.38 -16.20
CA HIS A 20 -4.99 7.48 -16.13
C HIS A 20 -4.48 8.61 -15.23
N HIS A 21 -3.83 8.30 -14.11
CA HIS A 21 -3.10 9.29 -13.30
C HIS A 21 -1.97 9.94 -14.09
N PHE A 22 -1.17 9.16 -14.84
CA PHE A 22 -0.06 9.69 -15.64
C PHE A 22 -0.55 10.64 -16.75
N LYS A 23 -1.61 10.27 -17.48
CA LYS A 23 -2.11 11.08 -18.61
C LYS A 23 -2.95 12.27 -18.19
N ASN A 24 -3.80 12.10 -17.17
CA ASN A 24 -4.86 13.06 -16.85
C ASN A 24 -4.64 13.76 -15.50
N MET A 25 -3.61 13.37 -14.73
CA MET A 25 -3.36 13.87 -13.37
C MET A 25 -4.54 13.67 -12.42
N ARG A 26 -5.46 12.74 -12.73
CA ARG A 26 -6.64 12.43 -11.92
C ARG A 26 -7.19 11.05 -12.23
N VAL A 27 -7.87 10.44 -11.27
CA VAL A 27 -8.82 9.33 -11.44
C VAL A 27 -10.06 9.69 -10.62
N ALA A 28 -11.23 9.77 -11.24
CA ALA A 28 -12.45 10.26 -10.59
C ALA A 28 -12.22 11.59 -9.83
N ASN A 29 -12.36 11.56 -8.49
CA ASN A 29 -12.17 12.70 -7.59
C ASN A 29 -10.75 12.78 -6.99
N PHE A 30 -9.87 11.84 -7.33
CA PHE A 30 -8.50 11.77 -6.83
C PHE A 30 -7.56 12.53 -7.77
N ILE A 31 -7.26 13.78 -7.43
CA ILE A 31 -6.46 14.70 -8.26
C ILE A 31 -5.03 14.77 -7.73
N VAL A 32 -4.06 14.59 -8.63
CA VAL A 32 -2.63 14.73 -8.35
C VAL A 32 -2.29 16.22 -8.27
N LYS A 33 -2.17 16.75 -7.05
CA LYS A 33 -1.87 18.18 -6.80
C LYS A 33 -0.39 18.47 -6.54
N LYS A 34 0.40 17.41 -6.30
CA LYS A 34 1.84 17.46 -6.01
C LYS A 34 2.51 16.25 -6.67
N PRO A 35 3.83 16.30 -6.94
CA PRO A 35 4.55 15.13 -7.44
C PRO A 35 4.28 13.89 -6.59
N MET A 36 4.04 12.77 -7.26
CA MET A 36 3.63 11.51 -6.64
C MET A 36 4.21 10.35 -7.45
N VAL A 37 4.76 9.34 -6.77
CA VAL A 37 5.15 8.07 -7.40
C VAL A 37 3.89 7.25 -7.71
N ILE A 38 3.82 6.56 -8.84
CA ILE A 38 2.68 5.70 -9.26
C ILE A 38 2.91 4.21 -8.91
N GLY A 39 1.92 3.35 -9.17
CA GLY A 39 2.07 1.89 -9.10
C GLY A 39 1.69 1.28 -7.75
N HIS A 40 0.69 0.40 -7.75
CA HIS A 40 0.07 -0.15 -6.53
C HIS A 40 -0.11 -1.66 -6.54
N GLU A 41 0.45 -2.32 -7.56
CA GLU A 41 0.38 -3.77 -7.72
C GLU A 41 1.81 -4.33 -7.68
N CYS A 42 2.36 -4.54 -6.49
CA CYS A 42 3.75 -4.95 -6.31
C CYS A 42 3.94 -6.20 -5.44
N ALA A 43 5.10 -6.82 -5.64
CA ALA A 43 5.60 -7.89 -4.80
C ALA A 43 7.10 -7.68 -4.53
N GLY A 44 7.55 -8.17 -3.38
CA GLY A 44 8.90 -7.92 -2.90
C GLY A 44 9.41 -8.93 -1.89
N ILE A 45 10.54 -8.58 -1.30
CA ILE A 45 11.19 -9.34 -0.23
C ILE A 45 11.34 -8.45 0.99
N ILE A 46 11.01 -8.97 2.17
CA ILE A 46 11.19 -8.27 3.45
C ILE A 46 12.68 -8.17 3.78
N LYS A 47 13.17 -6.96 4.04
CA LYS A 47 14.56 -6.70 4.44
C LYS A 47 14.69 -6.45 5.95
N GLU A 48 13.67 -5.86 6.56
CA GLU A 48 13.62 -5.54 7.99
C GLU A 48 12.18 -5.63 8.49
N ILE A 49 12.02 -6.03 9.76
CA ILE A 49 10.72 -6.11 10.43
C ILE A 49 10.74 -5.34 11.74
N GLY A 50 9.64 -4.66 12.05
CA GLY A 50 9.44 -4.06 13.37
C GLY A 50 9.35 -5.12 14.46
N HIS A 51 9.82 -4.80 15.66
CA HIS A 51 9.90 -5.72 16.80
C HIS A 51 8.57 -6.37 17.22
N ASN A 52 7.42 -5.80 16.83
CA ASN A 52 6.09 -6.32 17.15
C ASN A 52 5.51 -7.25 16.07
N VAL A 53 6.19 -7.40 14.93
CA VAL A 53 5.73 -8.25 13.83
C VAL A 53 6.10 -9.70 14.14
N LYS A 54 5.09 -10.57 14.23
CA LYS A 54 5.27 -12.00 14.56
C LYS A 54 4.90 -12.95 13.42
N SER A 55 4.18 -12.46 12.42
CA SER A 55 3.62 -13.25 11.33
C SER A 55 4.51 -13.31 10.08
N LEU A 56 5.56 -12.50 10.03
CA LEU A 56 6.45 -12.35 8.89
C LEU A 56 7.90 -12.34 9.35
N ALA A 57 8.79 -12.82 8.49
CA ALA A 57 10.23 -12.85 8.71
C ALA A 57 10.99 -12.09 7.61
N VAL A 58 12.21 -11.66 7.94
CA VAL A 58 13.17 -11.19 6.92
C VAL A 58 13.37 -12.31 5.88
N CYS A 59 13.52 -11.92 4.62
CA CYS A 59 13.58 -12.78 3.43
C CYS A 59 12.25 -13.39 2.96
N ASP A 60 11.13 -13.17 3.65
CA ASP A 60 9.83 -13.61 3.13
C ASP A 60 9.47 -12.90 1.82
N ARG A 61 8.89 -13.68 0.89
CA ARG A 61 8.32 -13.17 -0.35
C ARG A 61 6.88 -12.80 -0.11
N VAL A 62 6.52 -11.57 -0.48
CA VAL A 62 5.27 -10.97 -0.05
C VAL A 62 4.66 -10.13 -1.17
N ALA A 63 3.34 -10.17 -1.27
CA ALA A 63 2.56 -9.25 -2.10
C ALA A 63 2.05 -8.11 -1.21
N LEU A 64 2.01 -6.89 -1.73
CA LEU A 64 1.52 -5.75 -0.96
C LEU A 64 0.02 -5.57 -1.14
N GLU A 65 -0.71 -5.52 -0.03
CA GLU A 65 -2.05 -4.95 -0.02
C GLU A 65 -1.97 -3.40 -0.03
N PRO A 66 -2.48 -2.71 -1.06
CA PRO A 66 -2.32 -1.26 -1.18
C PRO A 66 -3.24 -0.46 -0.25
N GLY A 67 -4.32 -1.07 0.27
CA GLY A 67 -5.31 -0.41 1.10
C GLY A 67 -4.98 -0.47 2.59
N ILE A 68 -4.70 0.69 3.19
CA ILE A 68 -4.54 0.84 4.64
C ILE A 68 -5.82 1.45 5.21
N SER A 69 -6.62 0.61 5.86
CA SER A 69 -7.82 1.05 6.58
C SER A 69 -7.50 1.68 7.94
N CYS A 70 -8.48 2.31 8.58
CA CYS A 70 -8.30 2.86 9.94
C CYS A 70 -8.46 1.82 11.06
N GLN A 71 -8.83 0.58 10.73
CA GLN A 71 -8.97 -0.56 11.63
C GLN A 71 -9.89 -0.36 12.86
N SER A 72 -10.75 0.66 12.86
CA SER A 72 -11.49 1.08 14.07
C SER A 72 -12.93 1.53 13.80
N CYS A 73 -13.32 1.70 12.54
CA CYS A 73 -14.68 2.09 12.18
C CYS A 73 -15.58 0.86 11.99
N ASN A 74 -16.91 1.06 12.00
CA ASN A 74 -17.88 -0.03 11.84
C ASN A 74 -17.60 -0.95 10.63
N PRO A 75 -17.30 -0.43 9.42
CA PRO A 75 -16.92 -1.29 8.31
C PRO A 75 -15.68 -2.16 8.60
N CYS A 76 -14.64 -1.61 9.26
CA CYS A 76 -13.44 -2.38 9.59
C CYS A 76 -13.75 -3.49 10.59
N ASN A 77 -14.49 -3.17 11.65
CA ASN A 77 -14.83 -4.14 12.70
C ASN A 77 -15.78 -5.24 12.19
N ASN A 78 -16.57 -4.95 11.15
CA ASN A 78 -17.47 -5.91 10.51
C ASN A 78 -16.82 -6.66 9.32
N GLY A 79 -15.49 -6.59 9.15
CA GLY A 79 -14.77 -7.28 8.07
C GLY A 79 -14.92 -6.65 6.68
N SER A 80 -15.57 -5.49 6.56
CA SER A 80 -15.75 -4.72 5.32
C SER A 80 -14.81 -3.50 5.28
N TYR A 81 -13.55 -3.68 5.65
CA TYR A 81 -12.59 -2.58 5.77
C TYR A 81 -12.33 -1.85 4.45
N ASN A 82 -12.59 -2.50 3.31
CA ASN A 82 -12.55 -1.89 1.98
C ASN A 82 -13.53 -0.70 1.82
N LEU A 83 -14.57 -0.63 2.67
CA LEU A 83 -15.51 0.49 2.74
C LEU A 83 -15.11 1.56 3.77
N CYS A 84 -13.89 1.48 4.33
CA CYS A 84 -13.41 2.46 5.29
C CYS A 84 -13.33 3.86 4.67
N LYS A 85 -14.09 4.81 5.22
CA LYS A 85 -14.05 6.22 4.77
C LYS A 85 -12.71 6.93 5.03
N LYS A 86 -11.85 6.33 5.86
CA LYS A 86 -10.50 6.80 6.19
C LYS A 86 -9.41 5.98 5.48
N MET A 87 -9.78 5.18 4.48
CA MET A 87 -8.85 4.39 3.67
C MET A 87 -7.75 5.28 3.09
N LYS A 88 -6.50 4.89 3.30
CA LYS A 88 -5.36 5.38 2.54
C LYS A 88 -4.98 4.30 1.54
N PHE A 89 -4.77 4.66 0.29
CA PHE A 89 -4.56 3.68 -0.76
C PHE A 89 -3.26 4.01 -1.50
N PHE A 90 -2.26 3.14 -1.38
CA PHE A 90 -1.10 3.16 -2.27
C PHE A 90 -1.62 3.08 -3.70
N GLY A 91 -1.39 4.11 -4.51
CA GLY A 91 -1.83 4.28 -5.89
C GLY A 91 -2.62 5.56 -6.08
N SER A 92 -3.14 6.14 -4.99
CA SER A 92 -4.07 7.27 -5.01
C SER A 92 -3.50 8.51 -4.30
N PRO A 93 -3.70 9.71 -4.86
CA PRO A 93 -3.38 10.97 -4.17
C PRO A 93 -4.03 11.04 -2.78
N PRO A 94 -3.30 11.49 -1.74
CA PRO A 94 -1.98 12.14 -1.78
C PRO A 94 -0.79 11.21 -1.45
N THR A 95 -0.92 9.88 -1.53
CA THR A 95 0.13 8.95 -1.08
C THR A 95 1.09 8.52 -2.19
N ASN A 96 2.39 8.45 -1.86
CA ASN A 96 3.45 7.91 -2.74
C ASN A 96 3.41 6.39 -2.79
N ASN A 97 3.93 5.83 -3.89
CA ASN A 97 3.67 4.44 -4.28
C ASN A 97 4.91 3.61 -4.63
N ALA A 98 4.68 2.40 -5.17
CA ALA A 98 5.65 1.31 -5.23
C ALA A 98 6.50 1.25 -6.51
N PHE A 99 6.37 2.22 -7.44
CA PHE A 99 7.37 2.42 -8.49
C PHE A 99 8.67 3.03 -7.92
N ALA A 100 9.34 2.23 -7.09
CA ALA A 100 10.55 2.58 -6.36
C ALA A 100 11.35 1.30 -6.06
N ASN A 101 12.64 1.45 -5.73
CA ASN A 101 13.47 0.31 -5.33
C ASN A 101 13.08 -0.27 -3.96
N GLN A 102 12.58 0.58 -3.07
CA GLN A 102 12.21 0.24 -1.69
C GLN A 102 10.94 0.99 -1.29
N ILE A 103 10.13 0.41 -0.41
CA ILE A 103 8.98 1.08 0.21
C ILE A 103 8.93 0.82 1.71
N LYS A 104 8.52 1.84 2.46
CA LYS A 104 8.20 1.71 3.88
C LYS A 104 6.69 1.72 4.05
N THR A 105 6.13 0.65 4.59
CA THR A 105 4.67 0.49 4.71
C THR A 105 4.29 -0.16 6.02
N LEU A 106 3.09 0.08 6.52
CA LEU A 106 2.52 -0.65 7.63
C LEU A 106 1.98 -1.98 7.08
N LEU A 107 2.78 -3.05 7.03
CA LEU A 107 2.20 -4.39 6.89
C LEU A 107 1.63 -4.80 8.24
N GLU A 108 0.34 -4.54 8.41
CA GLU A 108 -0.46 -5.33 9.33
C GLU A 108 -1.52 -6.01 8.48
N PHE A 109 -1.22 -7.24 8.05
CA PHE A 109 -2.27 -8.11 7.52
C PHE A 109 -3.15 -8.52 8.69
N PRO A 110 -4.48 -8.37 8.62
CA PRO A 110 -5.36 -9.12 9.51
C PRO A 110 -5.20 -10.60 9.14
N VAL A 111 -4.41 -11.32 9.93
CA VAL A 111 -4.43 -12.79 9.92
C VAL A 111 -5.67 -13.20 10.71
N ASN A 112 -6.67 -13.70 9.99
CA ASN A 112 -7.59 -14.70 10.50
C ASN A 112 -7.46 -15.92 9.60
#